data_AF-A0A2A4R7A7-F1
#
_entry.id   AF-A0A2A4R7A7-F1
#
_cell.length_a   1.000
_cell.length_b   1.000
_cell.length_c   1.000
_cell.angle_alpha   90.00
_cell.angle_beta   90.00
_cell.angle_gamma   90.00
#
_symmetry.space_group_name_H-M   'P 1'
#
loop_
_entity.id
_entity.type
_entity.pdbx_description
1 polymer ?
#
loop_
_entity_poly.entity_id
_entity_poly.type
_entity_poly.pdbx_seq_one_letter_code
_entity_poly.pdbx_strand_id
1 'polypeptide(L)'
;MEVLMARFDLSDEEWAVISDLLPKQWRGPKRKDDRKILNGIFYILRTGAPWRDLPERYGPRTTVYNRYIRWGERGIWRGIFESLAQECEDSLIFIDASIVKAHRAAAGSKKGTGRRYWPLTRRSHK
;
A
#
# COMPACT_ATOMS: atom_id res chain seq x y z
N MET A 1 28.09 6.23 8.99
CA MET A 1 27.59 6.54 7.63
C MET A 1 26.12 6.21 7.64
N GLU A 2 25.32 7.20 8.02
CA GLU A 2 23.86 7.11 8.04
C GLU A 2 23.38 6.96 6.61
N VAL A 3 22.90 5.77 6.26
CA VAL A 3 22.19 5.57 4.99
C VAL A 3 20.95 6.45 5.10
N LEU A 4 20.90 7.52 4.30
CA LEU A 4 19.77 8.45 4.18
C LEU A 4 18.47 7.66 4.05
N MET A 5 17.79 7.41 5.16
CA MET A 5 16.39 7.04 5.15
C MET A 5 15.68 8.24 4.51
N ALA A 6 15.10 8.05 3.32
CA ALA A 6 14.23 9.08 2.78
C ALA A 6 13.19 9.39 3.86
N ARG A 7 12.96 10.68 4.17
CA ARG A 7 12.12 11.16 5.30
C ARG A 7 10.78 10.44 5.52
N PHE A 8 10.29 9.73 4.51
CA PHE A 8 8.98 9.08 4.48
C PHE A 8 9.04 7.55 4.44
N ASP A 9 10.23 6.95 4.48
CA ASP A 9 10.43 5.49 4.55
C ASP A 9 10.14 4.97 5.95
N LEU A 10 9.74 3.70 6.03
CA LEU A 10 9.52 3.03 7.30
C LEU A 10 10.85 2.78 8.02
N SER A 11 10.88 3.09 9.31
CA SER A 11 11.91 2.59 10.22
C SER A 11 11.88 1.06 10.30
N ASP A 12 12.97 0.47 10.78
CA ASP A 12 13.01 -0.98 10.99
C ASP A 12 11.99 -1.42 12.05
N GLU A 13 11.72 -0.57 13.04
CA GLU A 13 10.72 -0.78 14.09
C GLU A 13 9.30 -0.76 13.51
N GLU A 14 8.95 0.29 12.76
CA GLU A 14 7.66 0.37 12.08
C GLU A 14 7.47 -0.80 11.11
N TRP A 15 8.54 -1.18 10.39
CA TRP A 15 8.51 -2.31 9.48
C TRP A 15 8.27 -3.64 10.22
N ALA A 16 8.91 -3.85 11.37
CA ALA A 16 8.72 -5.06 12.17
C ALA A 16 7.23 -5.24 12.54
N VAL A 17 6.60 -4.17 13.04
CA VAL A 17 5.16 -4.14 13.39
C VAL A 17 4.28 -4.47 12.18
N ILE A 18 4.56 -3.87 11.01
CA ILE A 18 3.72 -4.03 9.82
C ILE A 18 3.91 -5.42 9.17
N SER A 19 5.14 -5.93 9.15
CA SER A 19 5.51 -7.09 8.34
C SER A 19 4.67 -8.33 8.63
N ASP A 20 4.27 -8.52 9.90
CA ASP A 20 3.45 -9.65 10.34
C ASP A 20 1.97 -9.54 9.95
N LEU A 21 1.47 -8.32 9.74
CA LEU A 21 0.10 -8.05 9.29
C LEU A 21 -0.09 -8.32 7.79
N LEU A 22 1.00 -8.42 7.04
CA LEU A 22 0.94 -8.61 5.60
C LEU A 22 0.52 -10.06 5.28
N PRO A 23 -0.35 -10.27 4.29
CA PRO A 23 -0.84 -11.60 3.97
C PRO A 23 0.33 -12.50 3.56
N LYS A 24 0.71 -13.47 4.38
CA LYS A 24 1.88 -14.35 4.14
C LYS A 24 1.68 -15.27 2.93
N GLN A 25 0.43 -15.59 2.61
CA GLN A 25 0.05 -16.49 1.53
C GLN A 25 -0.16 -15.73 0.22
N TRP A 26 0.51 -16.15 -0.85
CA TRP A 26 0.40 -15.52 -2.17
C TRP A 26 0.09 -16.55 -3.25
N ARG A 27 -0.78 -16.18 -4.19
CA ARG A 27 -1.01 -16.92 -5.43
C ARG A 27 -0.54 -16.06 -6.59
N GLY A 28 0.43 -16.55 -7.38
CA GLY A 28 0.96 -15.88 -8.57
C GLY A 28 2.47 -15.60 -8.52
N PRO A 29 2.99 -14.72 -9.40
CA PRO A 29 4.42 -14.45 -9.56
C PRO A 29 5.10 -13.96 -8.29
N LYS A 30 6.44 -14.12 -8.20
CA LYS A 30 7.26 -13.77 -7.04
C LYS A 30 6.88 -12.41 -6.45
N ARG A 31 6.71 -12.40 -5.13
CA ARG A 31 6.35 -11.21 -4.38
C ARG A 31 7.43 -10.14 -4.54
N LYS A 32 7.04 -8.97 -5.03
CA LYS A 32 7.91 -7.78 -4.96
C LYS A 32 8.08 -7.39 -3.50
N ASP A 33 9.22 -6.78 -3.20
CA ASP A 33 9.57 -6.29 -1.86
C ASP A 33 8.43 -5.42 -1.29
N ASP A 34 7.71 -5.96 -0.31
CA ASP A 34 6.54 -5.33 0.27
C ASP A 34 6.93 -4.08 1.08
N ARG A 35 8.13 -4.04 1.68
CA ARG A 35 8.65 -2.86 2.37
C ARG A 35 8.87 -1.72 1.40
N LYS A 36 9.51 -2.01 0.27
CA LYS A 36 9.73 -1.05 -0.81
C LYS A 36 8.42 -0.46 -1.34
N ILE A 37 7.41 -1.31 -1.53
CA ILE A 37 6.08 -0.86 -1.97
C ILE A 37 5.41 -0.01 -0.89
N LEU A 38 5.48 -0.42 0.38
CA LEU A 38 4.91 0.33 1.49
C LEU A 38 5.56 1.70 1.66
N ASN A 39 6.89 1.80 1.58
CA ASN A 39 7.58 3.10 1.59
C ASN A 39 7.08 4.01 0.47
N GLY A 40 6.82 3.47 -0.73
CA GLY A 40 6.23 4.22 -1.83
C GLY A 40 4.79 4.70 -1.56
N ILE A 41 3.99 3.88 -0.88
CA ILE A 41 2.63 4.27 -0.48
C ILE A 41 2.71 5.35 0.60
N PHE A 42 3.54 5.17 1.64
CA PHE A 42 3.72 6.15 2.70
C PHE A 42 4.29 7.47 2.21
N TYR A 43 5.17 7.46 1.21
CA TYR A 43 5.58 8.67 0.52
C TYR A 43 4.39 9.44 -0.02
N ILE A 44 3.49 8.80 -0.79
CA ILE A 44 2.31 9.45 -1.37
C ILE A 44 1.36 9.94 -0.28
N LEU A 45 1.14 9.15 0.78
CA LEU A 45 0.25 9.52 1.88
C LEU A 45 0.79 10.69 2.71
N ARG A 46 2.09 10.69 3.04
CA ARG A 46 2.73 11.74 3.85
C ARG A 46 2.95 13.03 3.06
N THR A 47 3.19 12.95 1.75
CA THR A 47 3.45 14.15 0.92
C THR A 47 2.24 14.70 0.19
N GLY A 48 1.20 13.89 -0.02
CA GLY A 48 0.07 14.25 -0.88
C GLY A 48 0.42 14.35 -2.37
N ALA A 49 1.64 13.98 -2.78
CA ALA A 49 2.08 14.04 -4.17
C ALA A 49 1.17 13.19 -5.07
N PRO A 50 0.94 13.60 -6.33
CA PRO A 50 0.20 12.77 -7.25
C PRO A 50 0.97 11.47 -7.49
N TRP A 51 0.26 10.35 -7.67
CA TRP A 51 0.89 9.05 -7.93
C TRP A 51 1.88 9.09 -9.09
N ARG A 52 1.66 9.98 -10.08
CA ARG A 52 2.52 10.15 -11.25
C ARG A 52 3.96 10.53 -10.88
N ASP A 53 4.12 11.19 -9.74
CA ASP A 53 5.38 11.74 -9.23
C ASP A 53 6.01 10.84 -8.17
N LEU A 54 5.56 9.58 -8.08
CA LEU A 54 6.17 8.58 -7.22
C LEU A 54 7.65 8.38 -7.61
N PRO A 55 8.59 8.53 -6.67
CA PRO A 55 9.99 8.30 -6.94
C PRO A 55 10.27 6.87 -7.42
N GLU A 56 11.08 6.74 -8.48
CA GLU A 56 11.43 5.46 -9.10
C GLU A 56 12.10 4.48 -8.12
N ARG A 57 12.75 5.00 -7.07
CA ARG A 57 13.32 4.19 -5.99
C ARG A 57 12.30 3.27 -5.33
N TYR A 58 11.00 3.53 -5.40
CA TYR A 58 9.95 2.66 -4.85
C TYR A 58 9.41 1.63 -5.85
N GLY A 59 9.95 1.63 -7.07
CA GLY A 59 9.55 0.76 -8.16
C GLY A 59 8.38 1.32 -8.98
N PRO A 60 7.80 0.50 -9.87
CA PRO A 60 6.81 0.99 -10.83
C PRO A 60 5.55 1.52 -10.15
N ARG A 61 5.17 2.76 -10.44
CA ARG A 61 3.95 3.42 -9.92
C ARG A 61 2.71 2.52 -9.97
N THR A 62 2.48 1.86 -11.11
CA THR A 62 1.32 0.98 -11.30
C THR A 62 1.31 -0.18 -10.31
N THR A 63 2.48 -0.71 -9.95
CA THR A 63 2.62 -1.76 -8.93
C THR A 63 2.23 -1.24 -7.55
N VAL A 64 2.74 -0.07 -7.17
CA VAL A 64 2.51 0.55 -5.86
C VAL A 64 1.03 0.92 -5.70
N TYR A 65 0.45 1.58 -6.70
CA TYR A 65 -0.97 1.91 -6.73
C TYR A 65 -1.88 0.68 -6.69
N ASN A 66 -1.61 -0.34 -7.52
CA ASN A 66 -2.41 -1.56 -7.52
C ASN A 66 -2.29 -2.34 -6.20
N ARG A 67 -1.19 -2.16 -5.45
CA ARG A 67 -1.08 -2.72 -4.10
C ARG A 67 -1.95 -1.94 -3.13
N TYR A 68 -1.89 -0.60 -3.17
CA TYR A 68 -2.72 0.27 -2.36
C TYR A 68 -4.22 -0.07 -2.47
N ILE A 69 -4.73 -0.19 -3.70
CA ILE A 69 -6.12 -0.56 -3.95
C ILE A 69 -6.44 -1.96 -3.42
N ARG A 70 -5.65 -2.99 -3.78
CA ARG A 70 -5.94 -4.38 -3.37
C ARG A 70 -5.90 -4.59 -1.87
N TRP A 71 -5.04 -3.87 -1.15
CA TRP A 71 -5.01 -3.93 0.31
C TRP A 71 -6.17 -3.19 0.95
N GLY A 72 -6.67 -2.13 0.32
CA GLY A 72 -7.93 -1.47 0.70
C GLY A 72 -9.14 -2.38 0.53
N GLU A 73 -9.28 -3.04 -0.62
CA GLU A 73 -10.35 -4.01 -0.88
C GLU A 73 -10.36 -5.19 0.11
N ARG A 74 -9.19 -5.52 0.68
CA ARG A 74 -9.02 -6.58 1.68
C ARG A 74 -9.10 -6.09 3.13
N GLY A 75 -9.25 -4.78 3.35
CA GLY A 75 -9.30 -4.18 4.69
C GLY A 75 -7.96 -4.20 5.45
N ILE A 76 -6.83 -4.44 4.78
CA ILE A 76 -5.50 -4.59 5.42
C ILE A 76 -5.03 -3.26 6.03
N TRP A 77 -5.35 -2.14 5.40
CA TRP A 77 -4.93 -0.81 5.88
C TRP A 77 -5.37 -0.51 7.30
N ARG A 78 -6.55 -1.00 7.72
CA ARG A 78 -7.06 -0.75 9.07
C ARG A 78 -6.11 -1.32 10.12
N GLY A 79 -5.73 -2.59 9.99
CA GLY A 79 -4.80 -3.22 10.94
C GLY A 79 -3.42 -2.57 10.94
N ILE A 80 -2.91 -2.17 9.76
CA ILE A 80 -1.63 -1.45 9.67
C ILE A 80 -1.69 -0.13 10.47
N PHE A 81 -2.72 0.69 10.27
CA PHE A 81 -2.83 1.97 10.96
C PHE A 81 -3.11 1.81 12.46
N GLU A 82 -3.93 0.84 12.85
CA GLU A 82 -4.20 0.53 14.27
C GLU A 82 -2.91 0.10 14.99
N SER A 83 -2.12 -0.81 14.41
CA SER A 83 -0.87 -1.26 15.03
C SER A 83 0.20 -0.16 15.07
N LEU A 84 0.31 0.67 14.02
CA LEU A 84 1.21 1.83 14.07
C LEU A 84 0.78 2.86 15.12
N ALA A 85 -0.53 3.08 15.31
CA ALA A 85 -1.02 3.99 16.36
C ALA A 85 -0.67 3.51 17.77
N GLN A 86 -0.64 2.19 17.97
CA GLN A 86 -0.40 1.56 19.27
C GLN A 86 1.09 1.45 19.59
N GLU A 87 1.90 1.05 18.60
CA GLU A 87 3.29 0.67 18.80
C GLU A 87 4.29 1.77 18.39
N CYS A 88 3.83 2.81 17.67
CA CYS A 88 4.70 3.85 17.13
C CYS A 88 4.02 5.24 17.20
N GLU A 89 4.16 5.92 18.35
CA GLU A 89 3.47 7.17 18.69
C GLU A 89 3.64 8.29 17.63
N ASP A 90 4.83 8.42 17.04
CA ASP A 90 5.15 9.46 16.04
C ASP A 90 4.79 9.08 14.59
N SER A 91 4.53 7.80 14.31
CA SER A 91 4.39 7.30 12.93
C SER A 91 3.20 7.87 12.18
N LEU A 92 2.12 8.15 12.92
CA LEU A 92 0.87 8.70 12.40
C LEU A 92 0.81 10.23 12.45
N ILE A 93 1.64 10.87 13.27
CA ILE A 93 1.70 12.34 13.41
C ILE A 93 2.14 13.00 12.08
N PHE A 94 2.94 12.30 11.28
CA PHE A 94 3.34 12.76 9.94
C PHE A 94 2.34 12.44 8.81
N ILE A 95 1.23 11.76 9.09
CA ILE A 95 0.23 11.38 8.09
C ILE A 95 -0.97 12.34 8.17
N ASP A 96 -0.76 13.62 7.83
CA ASP A 96 -1.81 14.64 7.78
C ASP A 96 -2.81 14.39 6.63
N ALA A 97 -4.09 14.78 6.83
CA ALA A 97 -5.30 14.93 5.99
C ALA A 97 -5.63 13.85 4.92
N SER A 98 -4.63 13.22 4.32
CA SER A 98 -4.68 12.09 3.41
C SER A 98 -5.25 10.83 4.07
N ILE A 99 -5.13 10.69 5.41
CA ILE A 99 -5.87 9.68 6.18
C ILE A 99 -7.37 9.87 6.00
N VAL A 100 -7.92 11.08 5.86
CA VAL A 100 -9.36 11.23 5.55
C VAL A 100 -9.69 10.58 4.21
N LYS A 101 -8.79 10.57 3.21
CA LYS A 101 -8.99 9.86 1.94
C LYS A 101 -8.75 8.35 2.05
N ALA A 102 -7.73 7.90 2.78
CA ALA A 102 -7.46 6.47 2.98
C ALA A 102 -8.50 5.81 3.88
N HIS A 103 -8.90 6.47 4.96
CA HIS A 103 -10.03 6.12 5.82
C HIS A 103 -11.35 6.16 5.04
N ARG A 104 -11.59 7.15 4.16
CA ARG A 104 -12.78 7.15 3.27
C ARG A 104 -12.75 5.99 2.26
N ALA A 105 -11.57 5.62 1.74
CA ALA A 105 -11.41 4.44 0.90
C ALA A 105 -11.60 3.12 1.69
N ALA A 106 -11.23 3.09 2.98
CA ALA A 106 -11.42 1.94 3.88
C ALA A 106 -12.87 1.83 4.40
N ALA A 107 -13.56 2.95 4.63
CA ALA A 107 -14.96 3.01 5.05
C ALA A 107 -15.94 2.79 3.88
N GLY A 108 -15.46 2.92 2.64
CA GLY A 108 -16.25 2.79 1.41
C GLY A 108 -16.00 1.48 0.66
N SER A 109 -16.48 0.36 1.17
CA SER A 109 -16.85 -0.76 0.29
C SER A 109 -18.02 -1.56 0.86
N LYS A 110 -19.23 -1.13 0.51
CA LYS A 110 -20.39 -2.02 0.51
C LYS A 110 -20.03 -3.17 -0.45
N LYS A 111 -19.92 -4.40 0.07
CA LYS A 111 -19.56 -5.60 -0.71
C LYS A 111 -20.51 -5.74 -1.89
N GLY A 112 -20.08 -5.34 -3.08
CA GLY A 112 -20.74 -5.71 -4.33
C GLY A 112 -20.40 -7.16 -4.63
N THR A 113 -21.39 -8.05 -4.53
CA THR A 113 -21.33 -9.42 -5.05
C THR A 113 -21.27 -9.36 -6.59
N GLY A 114 -20.11 -9.02 -7.15
CA GLY A 114 -19.88 -8.91 -8.57
C GLY A 114 -18.83 -9.91 -9.02
N ARG A 115 -19.26 -11.09 -9.47
CA ARG A 115 -18.42 -12.05 -10.17
C ARG A 115 -17.89 -11.35 -11.44
N ARG A 116 -16.64 -10.88 -11.42
CA ARG A 116 -16.04 -10.16 -12.54
C ARG A 116 -15.66 -11.17 -13.63
N TYR A 117 -16.54 -11.39 -14.59
CA TYR A 117 -16.26 -12.21 -15.78
C TYR A 117 -15.35 -11.41 -16.72
N TRP A 118 -14.16 -11.91 -17.01
CA TRP A 118 -13.27 -11.37 -18.04
C TRP A 118 -13.51 -12.16 -19.33
N PRO A 119 -14.00 -11.53 -20.42
CA PRO A 119 -14.07 -12.23 -21.69
C PRO A 119 -12.66 -12.34 -22.26
N LEU A 120 -12.11 -13.56 -22.25
CA LEU A 120 -10.96 -13.91 -23.07
C LEU A 120 -11.37 -13.78 -24.54
N THR A 121 -11.04 -12.66 -25.17
CA THR A 121 -11.07 -12.55 -26.63
C THR A 121 -9.93 -13.41 -27.19
N ARG A 122 -10.25 -14.66 -27.57
CA ARG A 122 -9.42 -15.43 -28.50
C ARG A 122 -9.52 -14.77 -29.88
N ARG A 123 -8.50 -14.01 -30.25
CA ARG A 123 -8.22 -13.67 -31.65
C ARG A 123 -7.50 -14.87 -32.26
N SER A 124 -8.23 -15.73 -32.96
CA SER A 124 -7.61 -16.74 -33.83
C SER A 124 -7.24 -16.07 -35.14
N HIS A 125 -5.95 -16.01 -35.44
CA HIS A 125 -5.43 -15.73 -36.76
C HIS A 125 -4.99 -17.05 -37.39
N LYS A 126 -5.30 -17.17 -38.68
CA LYS A 126 -5.00 -18.23 -39.65
C LYS A 126 -5.96 -19.41 -39.65
#